data_AF-A0A8X6HJ78-F1
#
_entry.id   AF-A0A8X6HJ78-F1
#
_cell.length_a   1.000
_cell.length_b   1.000
_cell.length_c   1.000
_cell.angle_alpha   90.00
_cell.angle_beta   90.00
_cell.angle_gamma   90.00
#
_symmetry.space_group_name_H-M   'P 1'
#
loop_
_entity.id
_entity.type
_entity.pdbx_description
1 polymer ?
#
loop_
_entity_poly.entity_id
_entity_poly.type
_entity_poly.pdbx_seq_one_letter_code
_entity_poly.pdbx_strand_id
1 'polypeptide(L)'
;MAPMLGFLLLCVGTSLAIPMYSEEHPPMENPDLYGGDIAGEDLYGDKSAIVGTNRLWPGGVVPYVEDPGLQETVRYMFLIGRAMDHFKRNTCVRFVPRTNEKDYIRLHPGQG
;
A
#
# COMPACT_ATOMS: atom_id res chain seq x y z
N MET A 1 6.94 -15.19 -72.59
CA MET A 1 7.18 -15.76 -71.24
C MET A 1 7.58 -14.62 -70.31
N ALA A 2 7.08 -14.66 -69.07
CA ALA A 2 7.15 -13.68 -67.98
C ALA A 2 6.05 -12.59 -67.97
N PRO A 3 5.03 -12.71 -67.08
CA PRO A 3 4.24 -11.57 -66.63
C PRO A 3 4.89 -10.95 -65.38
N MET A 4 4.82 -9.63 -65.29
CA MET A 4 5.04 -8.87 -64.05
C MET A 4 4.05 -9.36 -62.99
N LEU A 5 4.54 -9.86 -61.86
CA LEU A 5 3.73 -10.11 -60.67
C LEU A 5 4.15 -9.13 -59.58
N GLY A 6 3.44 -8.02 -59.50
CA GLY A 6 3.38 -7.20 -58.30
C GLY A 6 1.96 -7.24 -57.77
N PHE A 7 1.76 -7.69 -56.53
CA PHE A 7 0.97 -6.96 -55.54
C PHE A 7 1.03 -7.64 -54.16
N LEU A 8 1.35 -6.79 -53.17
CA LEU A 8 0.94 -6.78 -51.77
C LEU A 8 1.03 -8.07 -50.94
N LEU A 9 2.04 -8.09 -50.05
CA LEU A 9 1.85 -8.64 -48.70
C LEU A 9 0.73 -7.84 -48.02
N LEU A 10 -0.48 -8.39 -47.98
CA LEU A 10 -1.47 -7.96 -46.99
C LEU A 10 -1.03 -8.54 -45.65
N CYS A 11 -0.15 -7.82 -44.95
CA CYS A 11 -0.08 -7.93 -43.50
C CYS A 11 -1.41 -7.45 -42.96
N VAL A 12 -2.41 -8.33 -42.89
CA VAL A 12 -3.61 -8.08 -42.10
C VAL A 12 -3.14 -8.15 -40.65
N GLY A 13 -2.61 -7.03 -40.17
CA GLY A 13 -2.36 -6.81 -38.76
C GLY A 13 -3.71 -6.83 -38.08
N THR A 14 -4.13 -8.00 -37.61
CA THR A 14 -5.12 -8.04 -36.54
C THR A 14 -4.42 -7.46 -35.33
N SER A 15 -4.50 -6.12 -35.21
CA SER A 15 -4.46 -5.48 -33.90
C SER A 15 -5.69 -5.98 -33.18
N LEU A 16 -5.61 -7.20 -32.64
CA LEU A 16 -6.32 -7.49 -31.41
C LEU A 16 -5.66 -6.56 -30.42
N ALA A 17 -6.22 -5.35 -30.30
CA ALA A 17 -6.08 -4.55 -29.11
C ALA A 17 -6.61 -5.46 -28.00
N ILE A 18 -5.71 -6.24 -27.40
CA ILE A 18 -5.93 -6.77 -26.06
C ILE A 18 -6.24 -5.51 -25.28
N PRO A 19 -7.46 -5.34 -24.72
CA PRO A 19 -7.66 -4.25 -23.80
C PRO A 19 -6.63 -4.51 -22.72
N MET A 20 -5.60 -3.66 -22.69
CA MET A 20 -4.65 -3.59 -21.60
C MET A 20 -5.43 -2.99 -20.43
N TYR A 21 -6.36 -3.77 -19.90
CA TYR A 21 -6.93 -3.53 -18.60
C TYR A 21 -5.82 -3.94 -17.64
N SER A 22 -4.89 -3.02 -17.44
CA SER A 22 -4.21 -2.95 -16.17
C SER A 22 -5.34 -2.73 -15.18
N GLU A 23 -5.67 -3.74 -14.38
CA GLU A 23 -6.40 -3.51 -13.14
C GLU A 23 -5.46 -2.68 -12.24
N GLU A 24 -5.36 -1.38 -12.52
CA GLU A 24 -4.89 -0.42 -11.53
C GLU A 24 -5.96 -0.42 -10.45
N HIS A 25 -5.83 -1.30 -9.45
CA HIS A 25 -6.62 -1.20 -8.24
C HIS A 25 -6.20 0.09 -7.54
N PRO A 26 -7.07 1.12 -7.50
CA PRO A 26 -6.71 2.35 -6.84
C PRO A 26 -6.47 2.01 -5.36
N PRO A 27 -5.33 2.41 -4.77
CA PRO A 27 -5.01 2.07 -3.38
C PRO A 27 -6.00 2.65 -2.35
N MET A 28 -6.95 3.48 -2.81
CA MET A 28 -8.03 4.05 -2.02
C MET A 28 -9.38 3.34 -2.22
N GLU A 29 -9.44 2.31 -3.06
CA GLU A 29 -10.66 1.56 -3.39
C GLU A 29 -10.55 0.11 -2.94
N ASN A 30 -10.34 -0.11 -1.64
CA ASN A 30 -10.40 -1.44 -1.05
C ASN A 30 -11.80 -1.69 -0.46
N PRO A 31 -12.67 -2.45 -1.16
CA PRO A 31 -14.08 -2.58 -0.79
C PRO A 31 -14.30 -3.29 0.56
N ASP A 32 -13.32 -4.07 1.01
CA ASP A 32 -13.37 -4.80 2.28
C ASP A 32 -12.87 -3.96 3.47
N LEU A 33 -12.40 -2.73 3.22
CA LEU A 33 -11.89 -1.82 4.24
C LEU A 33 -12.82 -0.62 4.45
N TYR A 34 -12.95 -0.18 5.70
CA TYR A 34 -13.63 1.06 6.00
C TYR A 34 -12.85 2.24 5.44
N GLY A 35 -13.52 3.17 4.75
CA GLY A 35 -12.87 4.32 4.11
C GLY A 35 -11.90 3.94 2.98
N GLY A 36 -11.81 2.66 2.61
CA GLY A 36 -10.85 2.14 1.64
C GLY A 36 -9.48 1.79 2.22
N ASP A 37 -9.17 2.13 3.49
CA ASP A 37 -7.83 1.96 4.07
C ASP A 37 -7.81 1.55 5.56
N ILE A 38 -8.96 1.35 6.21
CA ILE A 38 -9.08 0.98 7.63
C ILE A 38 -9.61 -0.45 7.77
N ALA A 39 -8.79 -1.35 8.29
CA ALA A 39 -9.17 -2.73 8.59
C ALA A 39 -9.78 -2.87 10.00
N GLY A 40 -10.75 -3.79 10.14
CA GLY A 40 -11.19 -4.29 11.44
C GLY A 40 -12.08 -3.35 12.29
N GLU A 41 -12.60 -2.27 11.71
CA GLU A 41 -13.55 -1.38 12.38
C GLU A 41 -14.99 -1.60 11.89
N ASP A 42 -15.96 -1.39 12.79
CA ASP A 42 -17.39 -1.49 12.53
C ASP A 42 -17.96 -0.08 12.23
N LEU A 43 -18.74 0.03 11.16
CA LEU A 43 -19.14 1.26 10.44
C LEU A 43 -20.05 2.22 11.24
N TYR A 44 -20.30 1.94 12.51
CA TYR A 44 -21.35 2.59 13.30
C TYR A 44 -20.94 3.91 13.97
N GLY A 45 -19.77 4.47 13.64
CA GLY A 45 -19.38 5.77 14.15
C GLY A 45 -18.44 6.53 13.24
N ASP A 46 -18.94 7.61 12.64
CA ASP A 46 -18.13 8.69 12.07
C ASP A 46 -17.29 9.34 13.19
N LYS A 47 -16.14 8.75 13.50
CA LYS A 47 -15.22 9.27 14.52
C LYS A 47 -13.83 9.39 13.91
N SER A 48 -13.29 10.60 13.95
CA SER A 48 -11.89 10.85 13.55
C SER A 48 -10.88 10.44 14.62
N ALA A 49 -11.34 9.96 15.79
CA ALA A 49 -10.48 9.53 16.89
C ALA A 49 -11.13 8.41 17.71
N ILE A 50 -10.30 7.46 18.14
CA ILE A 50 -10.69 6.43 19.10
C ILE A 50 -10.80 7.05 20.49
N VAL A 51 -11.97 6.95 21.11
CA VAL A 51 -12.25 7.53 22.44
C VAL A 51 -11.82 6.60 23.59
N GLY A 52 -11.83 5.28 23.35
CA GLY A 52 -11.46 4.27 24.34
C GLY A 52 -9.94 4.22 24.57
N THR A 53 -9.50 4.47 25.80
CA THR A 53 -8.07 4.45 26.17
C THR A 53 -7.47 3.05 26.11
N ASN A 54 -8.29 2.00 26.15
CA ASN A 54 -7.89 0.60 26.04
C ASN A 54 -7.39 0.20 24.63
N ARG A 55 -7.61 1.04 23.62
CA ARG A 55 -7.10 0.86 22.26
C ARG A 55 -5.87 1.72 21.95
N LEU A 56 -5.36 2.45 22.94
CA LEU A 56 -4.16 3.28 22.78
C LEU A 56 -2.89 2.49 23.08
N TRP A 57 -1.81 2.84 22.39
CA TRP A 57 -0.47 2.36 22.70
C TRP A 57 -0.03 2.82 24.10
N PRO A 58 0.32 1.91 25.02
CA PRO A 58 0.72 2.27 26.38
C PRO A 58 1.90 3.25 26.39
N GLY A 59 1.73 4.37 27.07
CA GLY A 59 2.75 5.43 27.16
C GLY A 59 3.08 6.10 25.82
N GLY A 60 2.29 5.87 24.76
CA GLY A 60 2.59 6.35 23.41
C GLY A 60 3.77 5.63 22.75
N VAL A 61 4.20 4.47 23.27
CA VAL A 61 5.30 3.68 22.70
C VAL A 61 4.73 2.67 21.72
N VAL A 62 5.21 2.72 20.47
CA VAL A 62 4.77 1.89 19.36
C VAL A 62 5.94 1.00 18.92
N PRO A 63 6.01 -0.26 19.39
CA PRO A 63 6.99 -1.21 18.90
C PRO A 63 6.73 -1.54 17.43
N TYR A 64 7.77 -1.63 16.61
CA TYR A 64 7.61 -2.01 15.20
C TYR A 64 8.71 -2.94 14.69
N VAL A 65 8.39 -3.66 13.62
CA VAL A 65 9.33 -4.42 12.80
C VAL A 65 9.13 -4.09 11.33
N GLU A 66 10.21 -4.15 10.55
CA GLU A 66 10.19 -4.00 9.09
C GLU A 66 10.42 -5.37 8.46
N ASP A 67 9.54 -5.75 7.54
CA ASP A 67 9.74 -6.96 6.75
C ASP A 67 10.84 -6.77 5.70
N PRO A 68 11.64 -7.81 5.41
CA PRO A 68 12.69 -7.72 4.39
C PRO A 68 12.17 -7.26 3.02
N GLY A 69 11.00 -7.77 2.59
CA GLY A 69 10.40 -7.43 1.30
C GLY A 69 9.99 -5.95 1.18
N LEU A 70 9.91 -5.21 2.28
CA LEU A 70 9.60 -3.79 2.26
C LEU A 70 10.72 -3.03 1.51
N GLN A 71 11.99 -3.36 1.76
CA GLN A 71 13.14 -2.69 1.12
C GLN A 71 13.20 -2.94 -0.38
N GLU A 72 12.69 -4.09 -0.82
CA GLU A 72 12.68 -4.51 -2.21
C GLU A 72 11.53 -3.87 -3.00
N THR A 73 10.39 -3.62 -2.36
CA THR A 73 9.15 -3.19 -3.01
C THR A 73 8.88 -1.69 -2.85
N VAL A 74 9.28 -1.09 -1.73
CA VAL A 74 8.97 0.31 -1.41
C VAL A 74 10.11 1.22 -1.88
N ARG A 75 9.88 1.92 -3.01
CA ARG A 75 10.83 2.85 -3.64
C ARG A 75 11.36 3.93 -2.69
N TYR A 76 10.54 4.40 -1.75
CA TYR A 76 10.86 5.53 -0.89
C TYR A 76 10.88 5.15 0.60
N MET A 77 11.60 4.08 0.94
CA MET A 77 11.71 3.57 2.32
C MET A 77 12.04 4.65 3.37
N PHE A 78 12.91 5.60 3.02
CA PHE A 78 13.32 6.68 3.92
C PHE A 78 12.14 7.55 4.41
N LEU A 79 11.00 7.55 3.71
CA LEU A 79 9.81 8.29 4.13
C LEU A 79 9.19 7.73 5.41
N ILE A 80 9.31 6.42 5.67
CA ILE A 80 8.84 5.81 6.92
C ILE A 80 9.58 6.42 8.10
N GLY A 81 10.93 6.46 8.02
CA GLY A 81 11.76 7.10 9.05
C GLY A 81 11.43 8.59 9.23
N ARG A 82 11.22 9.33 8.13
CA ARG A 82 10.81 10.75 8.20
C ARG A 82 9.46 10.95 8.87
N ALA A 83 8.50 10.06 8.62
CA ALA A 83 7.18 10.09 9.24
C ALA A 83 7.29 9.81 10.75
N MET A 84 8.01 8.76 11.15
CA MET A 84 8.26 8.44 12.57
C MET A 84 8.94 9.61 13.30
N ASP A 85 9.92 10.24 12.65
CA ASP A 85 10.60 11.44 13.17
C ASP A 85 9.67 12.65 13.30
N HIS A 86 8.73 12.82 12.37
CA HIS A 86 7.71 13.86 12.45
C HIS A 86 6.82 13.67 13.69
N PHE A 87 6.35 12.45 13.95
CA PHE A 87 5.63 12.14 15.19
C PHE A 87 6.46 12.40 16.44
N LYS A 88 7.73 11.97 16.44
CA LYS A 88 8.65 12.17 17.56
C LYS A 88 8.82 13.66 17.91
N ARG A 89 8.90 14.53 16.90
CA ARG A 89 9.08 15.98 17.07
C ARG A 89 7.81 16.69 17.55
N ASN A 90 6.64 16.25 17.08
CA ASN A 90 5.40 17.03 17.23
C ASN A 90 4.41 16.43 18.25
N THR A 91 4.66 15.21 18.73
CA THR A 91 3.74 14.50 19.65
C THR A 91 4.53 13.76 20.74
N CYS A 92 3.82 13.11 21.66
CA CYS A 92 4.41 12.18 22.63
C CYS A 92 4.64 10.76 22.07
N VAL A 93 4.22 10.46 20.83
CA VAL A 93 4.33 9.12 20.23
C VAL A 93 5.79 8.78 19.90
N ARG A 94 6.22 7.56 20.25
CA ARG A 94 7.59 7.06 20.05
C ARG A 94 7.57 5.69 19.37
N PHE A 95 8.10 5.63 18.16
CA PHE A 95 8.34 4.37 17.46
C PHE A 95 9.67 3.77 17.93
N VAL A 96 9.66 2.49 18.29
CA VAL A 96 10.85 1.78 18.78
C VAL A 96 11.01 0.43 18.08
N PRO A 97 12.23 -0.03 17.77
CA PRO A 97 12.45 -1.39 17.30
C PRO A 97 11.91 -2.38 18.33
N ARG A 98 11.07 -3.30 17.88
CA ARG A 98 10.49 -4.33 18.74
C ARG A 98 11.59 -5.23 19.32
N THR A 99 11.41 -5.63 20.57
CA THR A 99 12.21 -6.65 21.26
C THR A 99 11.37 -7.90 21.55
N ASN A 100 10.48 -7.83 22.54
CA ASN A 100 9.65 -8.94 23.01
C ASN A 100 8.19 -8.54 23.26
N GLU A 101 7.80 -7.33 22.86
CA GLU A 101 6.46 -6.80 23.05
C GLU A 101 5.44 -7.68 22.32
N LYS A 102 4.33 -7.97 23.00
CA LYS A 102 3.24 -8.80 22.45
C LYS A 102 2.55 -8.10 21.28
N ASP A 103 2.21 -6.83 21.48
CA ASP A 103 1.53 -5.99 20.50
C ASP A 103 2.55 -5.05 19.84
N TYR A 104 2.53 -4.99 18.50
CA TYR A 104 3.49 -4.22 17.69
C TYR A 104 2.95 -4.01 16.27
N ILE A 105 3.54 -3.06 15.54
CA ILE A 105 3.27 -2.86 14.12
C ILE A 105 4.25 -3.68 13.29
N ARG A 106 3.75 -4.44 12.32
CA ARG A 106 4.57 -5.07 11.28
C ARG A 106 4.40 -4.29 9.98
N LEU A 107 5.46 -3.64 9.52
CA LEU A 107 5.48 -2.95 8.24
C LEU A 107 5.87 -3.96 7.15
N HIS A 108 4.95 -4.22 6.22
CA HIS A 108 5.16 -5.20 5.16
C HIS A 108 4.66 -4.68 3.81
N PRO A 109 5.15 -5.24 2.69
CA PRO A 109 4.59 -4.96 1.36
C PRO A 109 3.10 -5.33 1.33
N GLY A 110 2.27 -4.36 0.98
CA GLY A 110 0.83 -4.55 0.73
C GLY A 110 0.52 -4.44 -0.76
N GLN A 111 -0.74 -4.68 -1.12
CA GLN A 111 -1.22 -4.51 -2.50
C GLN A 111 -1.82 -3.12 -2.77
N GLY A 112 -1.91 -2.27 -1.75
CA GLY A 112 -2.82 -1.12 -1.75
C GLY A 112 -4.12 -1.60 -1.14
#